data_AF-A0A453CPC5-F1
#
_entry.id   AF-A0A453CPC5-F1
#
_cell.length_a   1.000
_cell.length_b   1.000
_cell.length_c   1.000
_cell.angle_alpha   90.00
_cell.angle_beta   90.00
_cell.angle_gamma   90.00
#
_symmetry.space_group_name_H-M   'P 1'
#
loop_
_entity.id
_entity.type
_entity.pdbx_description
1 polymer ?
#
loop_
_entity_poly.entity_id
_entity_poly.type
_entity_poly.pdbx_seq_one_letter_code
_entity_poly.pdbx_strand_id
1 'polypeptide(L)'
;LITRYVEVDEDNGTELFYYFVESEAGGENAPFLLWLTGGDHCSVLSGLAFEIGPFKFVVEPYNGTIPSLEINPNSWTKVAHILFVDSPAGAGFSFSKQPKGYHVGEVSTSLQLHDFLIKWIRDHPKFLSSPLYIGGDSYAGKIVPFIAQKISQGNEVGRRPLLNLK
;
A
#
# COMPACT_ATOMS: atom_id res chain seq x y z
N LEU A 1 -8.24 -8.74 7.45
CA LEU A 1 -8.25 -7.48 6.68
C LEU A 1 -8.38 -6.32 7.65
N ILE A 2 -7.40 -5.43 7.70
CA ILE A 2 -7.44 -4.19 8.50
C ILE A 2 -7.42 -3.01 7.54
N THR A 3 -8.25 -2.00 7.79
CA THR A 3 -8.30 -0.79 6.97
C THR A 3 -8.22 0.43 7.85
N ARG A 4 -7.36 1.39 7.52
CA ARG A 4 -7.25 2.68 8.21
C ARG A 4 -6.72 3.76 7.27
N TYR A 5 -6.63 4.96 7.81
CA TYR A 5 -5.98 6.12 7.21
C TYR A 5 -4.65 6.40 7.91
N VAL A 6 -3.72 7.01 7.18
CA VAL A 6 -2.49 7.61 7.72
C VAL A 6 -2.34 8.99 7.08
N GLU A 7 -2.19 10.02 7.91
CA GLU A 7 -1.92 11.38 7.47
C GLU A 7 -0.49 11.52 6.97
N VAL A 8 -0.30 12.04 5.77
CA VAL A 8 1.02 12.14 5.08
C VAL A 8 1.39 13.57 4.72
N ASP A 9 0.48 14.52 4.90
CA ASP A 9 0.67 15.94 4.62
C ASP A 9 -0.34 16.74 5.45
N GLU A 10 0.14 17.23 6.60
CA GLU A 10 -0.64 17.99 7.57
C GLU A 10 -1.11 19.33 7.00
N ASP A 11 -0.30 19.96 6.15
CA ASP A 11 -0.58 21.28 5.58
C ASP A 11 -1.85 21.24 4.72
N ASN A 12 -2.05 20.16 3.96
CA ASN A 12 -3.26 19.96 3.15
C ASN A 12 -4.30 19.05 3.82
N GLY A 13 -3.97 18.44 4.98
CA GLY A 13 -4.78 17.43 5.64
C GLY A 13 -5.01 16.20 4.76
N THR A 14 -3.94 15.73 4.10
CA THR A 14 -3.98 14.58 3.19
C THR A 14 -3.78 13.28 3.95
N GLU A 15 -4.71 12.36 3.77
CA GLU A 15 -4.73 11.06 4.42
C GLU A 15 -4.81 9.95 3.36
N LEU A 16 -3.86 9.01 3.41
CA LEU A 16 -3.85 7.84 2.55
C LEU A 16 -4.57 6.67 3.23
N PHE A 17 -5.49 6.06 2.51
CA PHE A 17 -6.19 4.85 2.90
C PHE A 17 -5.40 3.60 2.53
N TYR A 18 -5.50 2.57 3.37
CA TYR A 18 -4.89 1.28 3.07
C TYR A 18 -5.75 0.08 3.46
N TYR A 19 -5.47 -1.03 2.80
CA TYR A 19 -5.86 -2.37 3.21
C TYR A 19 -4.61 -3.15 3.63
N PHE A 20 -4.64 -3.72 4.82
CA PHE A 20 -3.58 -4.60 5.31
C PHE A 20 -4.11 -6.03 5.48
N VAL A 21 -3.38 -6.99 4.93
CA VAL A 21 -3.64 -8.42 5.06
C VAL A 21 -2.39 -9.10 5.61
N GLU A 22 -2.55 -9.74 6.77
CA GLU A 22 -1.47 -10.51 7.39
C GLU A 22 -1.28 -11.84 6.64
N SER A 23 -0.05 -12.35 6.58
CA SER A 23 0.26 -13.59 5.87
C SER A 23 -0.44 -14.80 6.50
N GLU A 24 -1.00 -15.69 5.69
CA GLU A 24 -1.60 -16.95 6.17
C GLU A 24 -0.55 -17.95 6.67
N ALA A 25 0.64 -17.99 6.05
CA ALA A 25 1.74 -18.86 6.49
C ALA A 25 2.25 -18.51 7.90
N GLY A 26 2.02 -17.27 8.34
CA GLY A 26 2.42 -16.78 9.66
C GLY A 26 3.94 -16.67 9.86
N GLY A 27 4.31 -16.10 11.01
CA GLY A 27 5.69 -16.03 11.48
C GLY A 27 6.40 -14.70 11.22
N GLU A 28 7.38 -14.39 12.06
CA GLU A 28 8.14 -13.13 12.05
C GLU A 28 8.99 -12.92 10.78
N ASN A 29 9.20 -14.00 10.00
CA ASN A 29 10.04 -14.00 8.80
C ASN A 29 9.25 -13.88 7.49
N ALA A 30 7.92 -13.86 7.52
CA ALA A 30 7.14 -13.67 6.32
C ALA A 30 7.48 -12.30 5.69
N PRO A 31 7.70 -12.23 4.36
CA PRO A 31 7.95 -10.97 3.67
C PRO A 31 6.84 -9.95 3.90
N PHE A 32 7.22 -8.68 3.95
CA PHE A 32 6.32 -7.55 3.96
C PHE A 32 6.35 -6.88 2.58
N LEU A 33 5.20 -6.84 1.91
CA LEU A 33 5.05 -6.24 0.59
C LEU A 33 4.19 -4.97 0.68
N LEU A 34 4.78 -3.83 0.32
CA LEU A 34 4.01 -2.66 -0.07
C LEU A 34 3.58 -2.84 -1.54
N TRP A 35 2.26 -2.87 -1.78
CA TRP A 35 1.69 -2.98 -3.12
C TRP A 35 1.01 -1.68 -3.53
N LEU A 36 1.35 -1.20 -4.73
CA LEU A 36 0.80 0.01 -5.34
C LEU A 36 0.18 -0.34 -6.69
N THR A 37 -1.07 0.06 -6.89
CA THR A 37 -1.71 -0.07 -8.20
C THR A 37 -1.40 1.15 -9.06
N GLY A 38 -1.01 0.92 -10.30
CA GLY A 38 -0.76 1.99 -11.27
C GLY A 38 -2.02 2.47 -11.98
N GLY A 39 -1.84 3.40 -12.91
CA GLY A 39 -2.93 4.23 -13.43
C GLY A 39 -3.10 5.46 -12.53
N ASP A 40 -3.23 6.63 -13.14
CA ASP A 40 -3.31 7.87 -12.37
C ASP A 40 -4.58 7.85 -11.52
N HIS A 41 -4.42 7.91 -10.19
CA HIS A 41 -5.50 7.84 -9.20
C HIS A 41 -6.34 6.54 -9.24
N CYS A 42 -5.82 5.44 -9.76
CA CYS A 42 -6.51 4.14 -9.67
C CYS A 42 -6.44 3.58 -8.24
N SER A 43 -7.54 2.95 -7.80
CA SER A 43 -7.58 2.34 -6.46
C SER A 43 -6.86 1.00 -6.44
N VAL A 44 -6.12 0.77 -5.35
CA VAL A 44 -5.47 -0.51 -5.05
C VAL A 44 -6.47 -1.63 -4.74
N LEU A 45 -7.77 -1.32 -4.62
CA LEU A 45 -8.82 -2.31 -4.53
C LEU A 45 -8.80 -3.26 -5.73
N SER A 46 -8.30 -2.83 -6.91
CA SER A 46 -8.13 -3.75 -8.03
C SER A 46 -7.08 -4.81 -7.74
N GLY A 47 -5.91 -4.40 -7.22
CA GLY A 47 -4.85 -5.31 -6.78
C GLY A 47 -5.34 -6.28 -5.70
N LEU A 48 -6.18 -5.80 -4.78
CA LEU A 48 -6.75 -6.58 -3.69
C LEU A 48 -7.79 -7.62 -4.18
N ALA A 49 -8.70 -7.25 -5.09
CA ALA A 49 -9.88 -8.05 -5.41
C ALA A 49 -9.84 -8.75 -6.78
N PHE A 50 -8.96 -8.32 -7.69
CA PHE A 50 -8.88 -8.87 -9.05
C PHE A 50 -7.50 -9.45 -9.39
N GLU A 51 -6.50 -9.23 -8.55
CA GLU A 51 -5.12 -9.65 -8.82
C GLU A 51 -4.56 -10.55 -7.70
N ILE A 52 -3.79 -10.00 -6.76
CA ILE A 52 -2.94 -10.74 -5.83
C ILE A 52 -3.57 -10.92 -4.44
N GLY A 53 -4.64 -10.20 -4.11
CA GLY A 53 -5.23 -10.22 -2.78
C GLY A 53 -6.06 -11.49 -2.46
N PRO A 54 -6.59 -11.58 -1.22
CA PRO A 54 -7.06 -12.82 -0.62
C PRO A 54 -8.45 -13.26 -1.08
N PHE A 55 -9.19 -12.40 -1.77
CA PHE A 55 -10.54 -12.69 -2.23
C PHE A 55 -10.76 -12.12 -3.63
N LYS A 56 -11.86 -12.55 -4.25
CA LYS A 56 -12.34 -12.07 -5.54
C LYS A 56 -13.82 -11.81 -5.48
N PHE A 57 -14.30 -10.90 -6.32
CA PHE A 57 -15.73 -10.78 -6.59
C PHE A 57 -16.19 -12.00 -7.41
N VAL A 58 -17.32 -12.58 -7.02
CA VAL A 58 -18.01 -13.58 -7.84
C VAL A 58 -18.61 -12.84 -9.05
N VAL A 59 -18.28 -13.29 -10.25
CA VAL A 59 -18.76 -12.66 -11.49
C VAL A 59 -20.16 -13.20 -11.81
N GLU A 60 -21.16 -12.46 -11.35
CA GLU A 60 -22.58 -12.75 -11.56
C GLU A 60 -23.34 -11.48 -11.97
N PRO A 61 -24.48 -11.59 -12.69
CA PRO A 61 -25.30 -10.42 -13.02
C PRO A 61 -25.71 -9.66 -11.75
N TYR A 62 -25.47 -8.35 -11.74
CA TYR A 62 -25.83 -7.51 -10.59
C TYR A 62 -27.35 -7.52 -10.39
N ASN A 63 -27.77 -8.01 -9.23
CA ASN A 63 -29.18 -8.19 -8.85
C ASN A 63 -29.66 -7.13 -7.84
N GLY A 64 -28.85 -6.11 -7.55
CA GLY A 64 -29.16 -5.08 -6.55
C GLY A 64 -28.74 -5.42 -5.11
N THR A 65 -28.13 -6.58 -4.87
CA THR A 65 -27.61 -6.95 -3.53
C THR A 65 -26.10 -6.74 -3.43
N ILE A 66 -25.57 -6.91 -2.22
CA ILE A 66 -24.12 -6.87 -1.98
C ILE A 66 -23.45 -7.97 -2.82
N PRO A 67 -22.41 -7.65 -3.62
CA PRO A 67 -21.68 -8.64 -4.38
C PRO A 67 -21.09 -9.75 -3.50
N SER A 68 -21.20 -10.99 -3.96
CA SER A 68 -20.59 -12.14 -3.28
C SER A 68 -19.08 -12.14 -3.45
N LEU A 69 -18.35 -12.60 -2.42
CA LEU A 69 -16.90 -12.75 -2.44
C LEU A 69 -16.52 -14.23 -2.33
N GLU A 70 -15.49 -14.65 -3.07
CA GLU A 70 -14.86 -15.96 -2.93
C GLU A 70 -13.39 -15.82 -2.54
N ILE A 71 -12.84 -16.83 -1.84
CA ILE A 71 -11.42 -16.86 -1.48
C ILE A 71 -10.57 -17.04 -2.75
N ASN A 72 -9.48 -16.29 -2.86
CA ASN A 72 -8.51 -16.46 -3.92
C ASN A 72 -7.48 -17.56 -3.55
N PRO A 73 -7.53 -18.76 -4.15
CA PRO A 73 -6.59 -19.83 -3.84
C PRO A 73 -5.15 -19.52 -4.26
N ASN A 74 -4.94 -18.52 -5.12
CA ASN A 74 -3.62 -18.11 -5.62
C ASN A 74 -3.15 -16.78 -5.02
N SER A 75 -3.76 -16.35 -3.90
CA SER A 75 -3.38 -15.08 -3.27
C SER A 75 -1.93 -15.08 -2.81
N TRP A 76 -1.26 -13.94 -2.98
CA TRP A 76 0.09 -13.73 -2.45
C TRP A 76 0.09 -13.54 -0.94
N THR A 77 -1.06 -13.23 -0.32
CA THR A 77 -1.20 -13.16 1.14
C THR A 77 -0.99 -14.52 1.81
N LYS A 78 -0.99 -15.62 1.03
CA LYS A 78 -0.60 -16.93 1.53
C LYS A 78 0.82 -16.97 2.07
N VAL A 79 1.72 -16.14 1.53
CA VAL A 79 3.16 -16.18 1.85
C VAL A 79 3.73 -14.83 2.31
N ALA A 80 3.02 -13.73 2.12
CA ALA A 80 3.49 -12.40 2.49
C ALA A 80 2.42 -11.59 3.25
N HIS A 81 2.88 -10.72 4.16
CA HIS A 81 2.08 -9.60 4.63
C HIS A 81 1.97 -8.59 3.50
N ILE A 82 0.77 -8.13 3.15
CA ILE A 82 0.61 -7.17 2.06
C ILE A 82 -0.13 -5.93 2.55
N LEU A 83 0.49 -4.79 2.30
CA LEU A 83 -0.05 -3.46 2.54
C LEU A 83 -0.40 -2.84 1.18
N PHE A 84 -1.69 -2.80 0.87
CA PHE A 84 -2.24 -2.20 -0.33
C PHE A 84 -2.61 -0.75 -0.03
N VAL A 85 -2.01 0.21 -0.73
CA VAL A 85 -2.21 1.64 -0.43
C VAL A 85 -2.83 2.35 -1.62
N ASP A 86 -3.94 3.06 -1.36
CA ASP A 86 -4.51 3.99 -2.32
C ASP A 86 -3.64 5.26 -2.36
N SER A 87 -3.03 5.56 -3.50
CA SER A 87 -2.16 6.74 -3.65
C SER A 87 -2.09 7.20 -5.10
N PRO A 88 -2.02 8.52 -5.37
CA PRO A 88 -2.05 9.64 -4.42
C PRO A 88 -3.45 9.93 -3.84
N ALA A 89 -3.62 11.04 -3.12
CA ALA A 89 -4.93 11.51 -2.68
C ALA A 89 -5.91 11.62 -3.87
N GLY A 90 -7.13 11.09 -3.71
CA GLY A 90 -8.11 10.94 -4.79
C GLY A 90 -8.09 9.57 -5.47
N ALA A 91 -7.06 8.74 -5.23
CA ALA A 91 -7.12 7.32 -5.53
C ALA A 91 -8.01 6.60 -4.52
N GLY A 92 -9.02 5.86 -4.99
CA GLY A 92 -9.90 5.06 -4.13
C GLY A 92 -10.48 5.84 -2.95
N PHE A 93 -10.08 5.47 -1.74
CA PHE A 93 -10.57 6.10 -0.51
C PHE A 93 -9.62 7.16 0.07
N SER A 94 -8.43 7.36 -0.49
CA SER A 94 -7.48 8.40 -0.06
C SER A 94 -8.00 9.78 -0.41
N PHE A 95 -7.81 10.76 0.47
CA PHE A 95 -8.38 12.10 0.30
C PHE A 95 -7.46 13.21 0.82
N SER A 96 -7.78 14.45 0.46
CA SER A 96 -7.18 15.65 1.03
C SER A 96 -8.26 16.64 1.46
N LYS A 97 -8.04 17.36 2.56
CA LYS A 97 -8.98 18.40 3.04
C LYS A 97 -8.86 19.67 2.21
N GLN A 98 -7.77 19.86 1.47
CA GLN A 98 -7.54 21.01 0.60
C GLN A 98 -7.38 20.59 -0.86
N PRO A 99 -7.95 21.35 -1.83
CA PRO A 99 -7.83 21.04 -3.25
C PRO A 99 -6.38 20.86 -3.74
N LYS A 100 -5.44 21.61 -3.16
CA LYS A 100 -4.03 21.54 -3.51
C LYS A 100 -3.42 20.15 -3.26
N GLY A 101 -3.88 19.43 -2.24
CA GLY A 101 -3.37 18.08 -1.92
C GLY A 101 -3.74 17.01 -2.94
N TYR A 102 -4.73 17.26 -3.81
CA TYR A 102 -5.07 16.38 -4.94
C TYR A 102 -4.19 16.62 -6.18
N HIS A 103 -3.38 17.68 -6.19
CA HIS A 103 -2.59 18.08 -7.36
C HIS A 103 -1.10 17.99 -7.06
N VAL A 104 -0.64 16.76 -6.81
CA VAL A 104 0.75 16.43 -6.49
C VAL A 104 1.42 15.68 -7.63
N GLY A 105 2.71 15.96 -7.87
CA GLY A 105 3.52 15.25 -8.87
C GLY A 105 4.16 13.97 -8.31
N GLU A 106 4.75 13.16 -9.19
CA GLU A 106 5.35 11.85 -8.88
C GLU A 106 6.35 11.91 -7.70
N VAL A 107 7.14 12.97 -7.61
CA VAL A 107 8.10 13.18 -6.51
C VAL A 107 7.37 13.35 -5.18
N SER A 108 6.38 14.24 -5.11
CA SER A 108 5.60 14.49 -3.90
C SER A 108 4.81 13.25 -3.49
N THR A 109 4.17 12.56 -4.44
CA THR A 109 3.48 11.28 -4.20
C THR A 109 4.42 10.24 -3.60
N SER A 110 5.64 10.11 -4.15
CA SER A 110 6.61 9.14 -3.65
C SER A 110 7.12 9.50 -2.25
N LEU A 111 7.27 10.78 -1.94
CA LEU A 111 7.65 11.24 -0.60
C LEU A 111 6.53 11.01 0.42
N GLN A 112 5.27 11.24 0.04
CA GLN A 112 4.10 10.94 0.88
C GLN A 112 3.97 9.44 1.13
N LEU A 113 4.17 8.59 0.13
CA LEU A 113 4.18 7.13 0.30
C LEU A 113 5.35 6.63 1.16
N HIS A 114 6.52 7.26 1.03
CA HIS A 114 7.64 6.97 1.91
C HIS A 114 7.32 7.35 3.36
N ASP A 115 6.77 8.55 3.60
CA ASP A 115 6.36 8.98 4.95
C ASP A 115 5.26 8.09 5.53
N PHE A 116 4.27 7.72 4.71
CA PHE A 116 3.25 6.73 5.04
C PHE A 116 3.87 5.43 5.56
N LEU A 117 4.81 4.84 4.82
CA LEU A 117 5.43 3.57 5.19
C LEU A 117 6.22 3.69 6.51
N ILE A 118 6.95 4.79 6.69
CA ILE A 118 7.70 5.05 7.93
C ILE A 118 6.76 5.17 9.13
N LYS A 119 5.67 5.94 9.01
CA LYS A 119 4.65 6.09 10.05
C LYS A 119 4.00 4.74 10.36
N TRP A 120 3.60 4.01 9.32
CA TRP A 120 2.95 2.71 9.48
C TRP A 120 3.84 1.70 10.20
N ILE A 121 5.13 1.59 9.84
CA ILE A 121 6.07 0.67 10.50
C ILE A 121 6.36 1.09 11.95
N ARG A 122 6.37 2.38 12.27
CA ARG A 122 6.50 2.87 13.66
C ARG A 122 5.32 2.44 14.52
N ASP A 123 4.12 2.46 13.97
CA ASP A 123 2.91 2.02 14.67
C ASP A 123 2.79 0.49 14.74
N HIS A 124 3.49 -0.22 13.85
CA HIS A 124 3.48 -1.69 13.77
C HIS A 124 4.90 -2.27 13.81
N PRO A 125 5.64 -2.06 14.92
CA PRO A 125 7.06 -2.40 15.00
C PRO A 125 7.35 -3.90 14.85
N LYS A 126 6.34 -4.78 14.99
CA LYS A 126 6.45 -6.22 14.77
C LYS A 126 6.89 -6.60 13.34
N PHE A 127 6.66 -5.72 12.35
CA PHE A 127 7.04 -5.96 10.96
C PHE A 127 8.42 -5.38 10.59
N LEU A 128 9.12 -4.74 11.53
CA LEU A 128 10.40 -4.09 11.25
C LEU A 128 11.49 -5.09 10.82
N SER A 129 11.44 -6.32 11.35
CA SER A 129 12.37 -7.40 10.99
C SER A 129 12.04 -8.09 9.67
N SER A 130 10.78 -8.02 9.22
CA SER A 130 10.31 -8.68 8.01
C SER A 130 11.08 -8.18 6.78
N PRO A 131 11.51 -9.06 5.86
CA PRO A 131 12.07 -8.64 4.58
C PRO A 131 11.07 -7.76 3.82
N LEU A 132 11.44 -6.51 3.56
CA LEU A 132 10.58 -5.53 2.90
C LEU A 132 10.79 -5.56 1.39
N TYR A 133 9.70 -5.74 0.66
CA TYR A 133 9.62 -5.58 -0.79
C TYR A 133 8.63 -4.48 -1.13
N ILE A 134 8.87 -3.82 -2.26
CA ILE A 134 7.98 -2.79 -2.82
C ILE A 134 7.65 -3.21 -4.24
N GLY A 135 6.35 -3.37 -4.50
CA GLY A 135 5.85 -3.82 -5.77
C GLY A 135 4.69 -2.95 -6.23
N GLY A 136 4.37 -3.11 -7.51
CA GLY A 136 3.22 -2.48 -8.13
C GLY A 136 3.20 -2.75 -9.62
N ASP A 137 2.10 -2.38 -10.25
CA ASP A 137 1.88 -2.56 -11.67
C ASP A 137 1.79 -1.21 -12.41
N SER A 138 1.87 -1.24 -13.74
CA SER A 138 1.59 -0.08 -14.59
C SER A 138 2.40 1.17 -14.17
N TYR A 139 1.73 2.31 -13.95
CA TYR A 139 2.36 3.59 -13.57
C TYR A 139 3.15 3.52 -12.25
N ALA A 140 2.86 2.55 -11.38
CA ALA A 140 3.64 2.34 -10.16
C ALA A 140 5.12 2.03 -10.47
N GLY A 141 5.44 1.54 -11.68
CA GLY A 141 6.82 1.35 -12.14
C GLY A 141 7.70 2.61 -12.11
N LYS A 142 7.11 3.81 -12.07
CA LYS A 142 7.85 5.07 -11.83
C LYS A 142 8.04 5.37 -10.34
N ILE A 143 7.07 5.00 -9.53
CA ILE A 143 6.98 5.34 -8.09
C ILE A 143 7.82 4.37 -7.26
N VAL A 144 7.73 3.07 -7.55
CA VAL A 144 8.43 1.99 -6.81
C VAL A 144 9.95 2.22 -6.74
N PRO A 145 10.68 2.50 -7.84
CA PRO A 145 12.12 2.74 -7.77
C PRO A 145 12.49 3.96 -6.92
N PHE A 146 11.66 5.01 -6.94
CA PHE A 146 11.91 6.21 -6.14
C PHE A 146 11.78 5.92 -4.65
N ILE A 147 10.73 5.20 -4.23
CA ILE A 147 10.54 4.83 -2.83
C ILE A 147 11.69 3.93 -2.37
N ALA A 148 12.04 2.91 -3.15
CA ALA A 148 13.17 2.02 -2.84
C ALA A 148 14.48 2.81 -2.67
N GLN A 149 14.76 3.77 -3.57
CA GLN A 149 15.93 4.64 -3.46
C GLN A 149 15.91 5.49 -2.18
N LYS A 150 14.75 6.07 -1.81
CA LYS A 150 14.63 6.87 -0.58
C LYS A 150 14.88 6.04 0.68
N ILE A 151 14.42 4.79 0.69
CA ILE A 151 14.67 3.87 1.80
C ILE A 151 16.15 3.49 1.86
N SER A 152 16.78 3.16 0.74
CA SER A 152 18.22 2.84 0.69
C SER A 152 19.07 3.99 1.23
N GLN A 153 18.83 5.21 0.74
CA GLN A 153 19.51 6.42 1.22
C GLN A 153 19.26 6.65 2.72
N GLY A 154 18.03 6.45 3.19
CA GLY A 154 17.68 6.54 4.61
C GLY A 154 18.47 5.55 5.46
N ASN A 155 18.57 4.30 5.01
CA ASN A 155 19.32 3.25 5.68
C ASN A 155 20.83 3.55 5.72
N GLU A 156 21.42 4.00 4.60
CA GLU A 156 22.84 4.35 4.49
C GLU A 156 23.26 5.43 5.50
N VAL A 157 22.41 6.43 5.73
CA VAL A 157 22.67 7.50 6.70
C VAL A 157 22.16 7.18 8.11
N GLY A 158 21.69 5.95 8.36
CA GLY A 158 21.24 5.51 9.68
C GLY A 158 19.89 6.08 10.15
N ARG A 159 19.05 6.58 9.24
CA ARG A 159 17.74 7.15 9.58
C ARG A 159 16.79 6.05 10.07
N ARG A 160 16.21 6.22 11.27
CA ARG A 160 15.32 5.23 11.89
C ARG A 160 13.84 5.46 11.52
N PRO A 161 13.03 4.38 11.34
CA PRO A 161 13.40 2.97 11.41
C PRO A 161 14.28 2.52 10.23
N LEU A 162 15.20 1.58 10.48
CA LEU A 162 15.97 0.93 9.40
C LEU A 162 15.09 -0.15 8.79
N LEU A 163 14.68 0.02 7.55
CA LEU A 163 13.81 -0.92 6.86
C LEU A 163 14.63 -2.01 6.19
N ASN A 164 14.24 -3.29 6.37
CA ASN A 164 14.94 -4.45 5.80
C ASN A 164 14.63 -4.63 4.29
N LEU A 165 14.93 -3.62 3.48
CA LEU A 165 14.70 -3.61 2.04
C LEU A 165 15.51 -4.72 1.35
N LYS A 166 14.86 -5.49 0.46
CA LYS A 166 15.44 -6.58 -0.32
C LYS A 166 15.35 -6.36 -1.83
#